data_AF-A0A800IG90-F1
#
_entry.id   AF-A0A800IG90-F1
#
_cell.length_a   1.000
_cell.length_b   1.000
_cell.length_c   1.000
_cell.angle_alpha   90.00
_cell.angle_beta   90.00
_cell.angle_gamma   90.00
#
_symmetry.space_group_name_H-M   'P 1'
#
loop_
_entity.id
_entity.type
_entity.pdbx_description
1 polymer ?
#
loop_
_entity_poly.entity_id
_entity_poly.type
_entity_poly.pdbx_seq_one_letter_code
_entity_poly.pdbx_strand_id
1 'polypeptide(L)'
;MERRTYTAGGNKDFLDPFLPEKAAQKAMFQRLLDDIHKQFISQVELGRGDRLSDDPALYSGAVWHGHKALELGLIDGLGNLHSVARDQVGVSKKVWYAPTKTPLEQVIDELGAQTQSSISWGLSQTFNRPLQLH
;
A
#
# COMPACT_ATOMS: atom_id res chain seq x y z
N MET A 1 -20.64 32.10 -3.13
CA MET A 1 -19.34 32.66 -2.70
C MET A 1 -18.47 32.78 -3.95
N GLU A 2 -17.85 33.92 -4.22
CA GLU A 2 -16.96 34.14 -5.39
C GLU A 2 -15.49 34.03 -4.94
N ARG A 3 -14.68 33.22 -5.62
CA ARG A 3 -13.27 32.99 -5.26
C ARG A 3 -12.34 33.86 -6.11
N ARG A 4 -11.45 34.61 -5.46
CA ARG A 4 -10.41 35.43 -6.11
C ARG A 4 -9.04 34.86 -5.79
N THR A 5 -8.37 34.31 -6.80
CA THR A 5 -7.02 33.74 -6.68
C THR A 5 -6.04 34.61 -7.47
N TYR A 6 -4.96 35.05 -6.82
CA TYR A 6 -3.87 35.80 -7.44
C TYR A 6 -2.61 34.95 -7.37
N THR A 7 -1.91 34.78 -8.50
CA THR A 7 -0.70 33.97 -8.55
C THR A 7 0.42 34.70 -9.26
N ALA A 8 1.67 34.45 -8.82
CA ALA A 8 2.86 35.06 -9.39
C ALA A 8 3.31 34.44 -10.73
N GLY A 9 2.59 33.43 -11.26
CA GLY A 9 2.96 32.75 -12.50
C GLY A 9 1.74 32.08 -13.12
N GLY A 10 1.61 32.16 -14.44
CA GLY A 10 0.37 31.84 -15.16
C GLY A 10 -0.13 30.39 -15.04
N ASN A 11 0.70 29.47 -14.55
CA ASN A 11 0.34 28.07 -14.29
C ASN A 11 0.36 27.69 -12.80
N LYS A 12 0.50 28.65 -11.88
CA LYS A 12 0.51 28.37 -10.43
C LYS A 12 -0.88 28.12 -9.85
N ASP A 13 -1.91 28.16 -10.69
CA ASP A 13 -3.28 27.71 -10.43
C ASP A 13 -3.62 26.41 -11.18
N PHE A 14 -2.61 25.76 -11.75
CA PHE A 14 -2.76 24.50 -12.47
C PHE A 14 -3.28 23.39 -11.55
N LEU A 15 -4.24 22.61 -12.06
CA LEU A 15 -4.98 21.55 -11.34
C LEU A 15 -5.85 22.05 -10.17
N ASP A 16 -6.15 23.34 -10.10
CA ASP A 16 -7.13 23.85 -9.14
C ASP A 16 -8.54 23.34 -9.48
N PRO A 17 -9.19 22.53 -8.61
CA PRO A 17 -10.44 21.86 -8.92
C PRO A 17 -11.66 22.77 -8.94
N PHE A 18 -11.49 24.05 -8.56
CA PHE A 18 -12.58 25.03 -8.51
C PHE A 18 -12.48 26.09 -9.62
N LEU A 19 -11.49 26.00 -10.52
CA LEU A 19 -11.43 26.81 -11.74
C LEU A 19 -11.90 26.00 -12.95
N PRO A 20 -12.45 26.66 -13.99
CA PRO A 20 -12.63 26.02 -15.28
C PRO A 20 -11.27 25.59 -15.85
N GLU A 21 -11.23 24.38 -16.43
CA GLU A 21 -10.02 23.83 -17.06
C GLU A 21 -9.57 24.71 -18.24
N LYS A 22 -8.29 25.12 -18.24
CA LYS A 22 -7.70 25.88 -19.35
C LYS A 22 -7.14 24.92 -20.41
N ALA A 23 -7.53 25.07 -21.67
CA ALA A 23 -7.10 24.18 -22.76
C ALA A 23 -5.57 24.06 -22.89
N ALA A 24 -4.83 25.16 -22.71
CA ALA A 24 -3.36 25.14 -22.76
C ALA A 24 -2.73 24.33 -21.61
N GLN A 25 -3.31 24.42 -20.40
CA GLN A 25 -2.86 23.66 -19.24
C GLN A 25 -3.19 22.17 -19.39
N LYS A 26 -4.38 21.84 -19.92
CA LYS A 26 -4.75 20.46 -20.25
C LYS A 26 -3.77 19.82 -21.24
N ALA A 27 -3.46 20.53 -22.34
CA ALA A 27 -2.52 20.03 -23.34
C ALA A 27 -1.10 19.86 -22.77
N MET A 28 -0.65 20.76 -21.89
CA MET A 28 0.60 20.61 -21.16
C MET A 28 0.59 19.36 -20.28
N PHE A 29 -0.49 19.14 -19.53
CA PHE A 29 -0.61 17.98 -18.65
C PHE A 29 -0.66 16.67 -19.43
N GLN A 30 -1.39 16.64 -20.54
CA GLN A 30 -1.46 15.46 -21.39
C GLN A 30 -0.06 15.08 -21.91
N ARG A 31 0.74 16.05 -22.37
CA ARG A 31 2.13 15.77 -22.78
C ARG A 31 2.98 15.21 -21.65
N LEU A 32 2.85 15.75 -20.43
CA LEU A 32 3.54 15.21 -19.27
C LEU A 32 3.15 13.75 -19.00
N LEU A 33 1.85 13.43 -19.05
CA LEU A 33 1.36 12.07 -18.89
C LEU A 33 1.88 11.14 -19.99
N ASP A 34 1.84 11.58 -21.24
CA ASP A 34 2.33 10.81 -22.39
C ASP A 34 3.84 10.52 -22.27
N ASP A 35 4.63 11.51 -21.83
CA ASP A 35 6.07 11.36 -21.66
C ASP A 35 6.41 10.38 -20.52
N ILE A 36 5.71 10.47 -19.39
CA ILE A 36 5.87 9.53 -18.26
C ILE A 36 5.43 8.12 -18.67
N HIS A 37 4.33 7.99 -19.41
CA HIS A 37 3.83 6.69 -19.88
C HIS A 37 4.81 6.02 -20.85
N LYS A 38 5.39 6.77 -21.79
CA LYS A 38 6.45 6.26 -22.69
C LYS A 38 7.69 5.81 -21.91
N GLN A 39 8.11 6.57 -20.91
CA GLN A 39 9.23 6.17 -20.06
C GLN A 39 8.94 4.87 -19.31
N PHE A 40 7.73 4.72 -18.77
CA PHE A 40 7.29 3.48 -18.13
C PHE A 40 7.35 2.29 -19.11
N ILE A 41 6.78 2.43 -20.31
CA ILE A 41 6.81 1.39 -21.35
C ILE A 41 8.26 0.98 -21.65
N SER A 42 9.13 1.95 -21.91
CA SER A 42 10.54 1.70 -22.23
C SER A 42 11.26 0.93 -21.12
N GLN A 43 11.01 1.24 -19.86
CA GLN A 43 11.61 0.52 -18.73
C GLN A 43 11.06 -0.91 -18.61
N VAL A 44 9.77 -1.12 -18.87
CA VAL A 44 9.16 -2.46 -18.85
C VAL A 44 9.72 -3.32 -19.98
N GLU A 45 9.79 -2.80 -21.19
CA GLU A 45 10.38 -3.49 -22.35
C GLU A 45 11.85 -3.83 -22.12
N LEU A 46 12.64 -2.88 -21.59
CA LEU A 46 14.04 -3.12 -21.25
C LEU A 46 14.20 -4.20 -20.17
N GLY A 47 13.33 -4.21 -19.16
CA GLY A 47 13.40 -5.15 -18.04
C GLY A 47 12.91 -6.56 -18.36
N ARG A 48 11.93 -6.70 -19.25
CA ARG A 48 11.29 -7.98 -19.58
C ARG A 48 11.77 -8.58 -20.90
N GLY A 49 12.20 -7.76 -21.85
CA GLY A 49 12.69 -8.17 -23.17
C GLY A 49 11.68 -9.05 -23.90
N ASP A 50 12.18 -10.11 -24.54
CA ASP A 50 11.40 -11.06 -25.37
C ASP A 50 10.38 -11.90 -24.58
N ARG A 51 10.26 -11.70 -23.25
CA ARG A 51 9.25 -12.38 -22.44
C ARG A 51 7.87 -11.79 -22.61
N LEU A 52 7.77 -10.50 -22.96
CA LEU A 52 6.49 -9.82 -23.09
C LEU A 52 5.69 -10.39 -24.26
N SER A 53 4.39 -10.59 -24.05
CA SER A 53 3.46 -10.90 -25.13
C SER A 53 3.14 -9.67 -25.98
N ASP A 54 2.58 -9.84 -27.17
CA ASP A 54 2.08 -8.75 -28.01
C ASP A 54 0.65 -8.26 -27.64
N ASP A 55 0.22 -8.44 -26.38
CA ASP A 55 -1.12 -8.08 -25.94
C ASP A 55 -1.30 -6.55 -25.91
N PRO A 56 -2.28 -5.98 -26.65
CA PRO A 56 -2.48 -4.53 -26.72
C PRO A 56 -2.90 -3.90 -25.39
N ALA A 57 -3.36 -4.70 -24.42
CA ALA A 57 -3.77 -4.22 -23.11
C ALA A 57 -2.59 -4.02 -22.14
N LEU A 58 -1.36 -4.43 -22.49
CA LEU A 58 -0.19 -4.37 -21.59
C LEU A 58 0.03 -3.01 -20.93
N TYR A 59 -0.21 -1.92 -21.67
CA TYR A 59 0.07 -0.56 -21.23
C TYR A 59 -1.18 0.29 -21.02
N SER A 60 -2.35 -0.36 -20.96
CA SER A 60 -3.66 0.30 -20.80
C SER A 60 -3.98 0.74 -19.37
N GLY A 61 -3.20 0.29 -18.38
CA GLY A 61 -3.51 0.44 -16.96
C GLY A 61 -4.40 -0.66 -16.37
N ALA A 62 -4.68 -1.71 -17.14
CA ALA A 62 -5.39 -2.89 -16.66
C ALA A 62 -4.65 -3.59 -15.51
N VAL A 63 -5.42 -4.12 -14.56
CA VAL A 63 -4.90 -4.92 -13.43
C VAL A 63 -5.06 -6.41 -13.76
N TRP A 64 -4.02 -7.19 -13.47
CA TRP A 64 -3.97 -8.61 -13.79
C TRP A 64 -3.81 -9.46 -12.53
N HIS A 65 -4.48 -10.61 -12.51
CA HIS A 65 -4.16 -11.65 -11.53
C HIS A 65 -2.88 -12.38 -11.92
N GLY A 66 -2.24 -13.05 -10.96
CA GLY A 66 -0.91 -13.66 -11.14
C GLY A 66 -0.78 -14.56 -12.37
N HIS A 67 -1.74 -15.48 -12.60
CA HIS A 67 -1.70 -16.36 -13.77
C HIS A 67 -1.67 -15.58 -15.10
N LYS A 68 -2.54 -14.58 -15.28
CA LYS A 68 -2.54 -13.77 -16.50
C LYS A 68 -1.28 -12.91 -16.62
N ALA A 69 -0.75 -12.40 -15.51
CA ALA A 69 0.52 -11.68 -15.51
C ALA A 69 1.70 -12.57 -15.96
N LEU A 70 1.68 -13.86 -15.61
CA LEU A 70 2.66 -14.83 -16.07
C LEU A 70 2.54 -15.09 -17.57
N GLU A 71 1.32 -15.29 -18.09
CA GLU A 71 1.05 -15.47 -19.52
C GLU A 71 1.50 -14.26 -20.36
N LEU A 72 1.30 -13.04 -19.84
CA LEU A 72 1.71 -11.79 -20.47
C LEU A 72 3.23 -11.54 -20.38
N GLY A 73 3.96 -12.37 -19.64
CA GLY A 73 5.40 -12.21 -19.42
C GLY A 73 5.76 -11.08 -18.46
N LEU A 74 4.81 -10.57 -17.67
CA LEU A 74 5.03 -9.50 -16.69
C LEU A 74 5.77 -9.98 -15.43
N ILE A 75 5.67 -11.28 -15.11
CA ILE A 75 6.36 -11.92 -13.99
C ILE A 75 7.02 -13.22 -14.45
N ASP A 76 7.98 -13.73 -13.68
CA ASP A 76 8.72 -14.95 -14.03
C ASP A 76 8.11 -16.24 -13.44
N GLY A 77 7.17 -16.11 -12.50
CA GLY A 77 6.51 -17.27 -11.91
C GLY A 77 5.57 -16.92 -10.76
N LEU A 78 4.85 -17.93 -10.29
CA LEU A 78 4.00 -17.86 -9.11
C LEU A 78 4.74 -18.46 -7.91
N GLY A 79 4.63 -17.82 -6.75
CA GLY A 79 5.32 -18.29 -5.56
C GLY A 79 4.90 -17.56 -4.30
N ASN A 80 5.54 -17.94 -3.20
CA ASN A 80 5.41 -17.27 -1.93
C ASN A 80 6.79 -16.86 -1.41
N LEU A 81 6.83 -16.05 -0.36
CA LEU A 81 8.08 -15.53 0.19
C LEU A 81 9.07 -16.65 0.60
N HIS A 82 8.58 -17.80 1.07
CA HIS A 82 9.44 -18.91 1.47
C HIS A 82 10.07 -19.62 0.28
N SER A 83 9.32 -19.83 -0.81
CA SER A 83 9.86 -20.45 -2.03
C SER A 83 10.90 -19.54 -2.68
N VAL A 84 10.60 -18.25 -2.85
CA VAL A 84 11.55 -17.29 -3.46
C VAL A 84 12.83 -17.14 -2.63
N ALA A 85 12.72 -17.03 -1.31
CA ALA A 85 13.89 -16.87 -0.44
C ALA A 85 14.83 -18.10 -0.49
N ARG A 86 14.26 -19.31 -0.57
CA ARG A 86 15.02 -20.55 -0.65
C ARG A 86 15.59 -20.78 -2.05
N ASP A 87 14.74 -20.68 -3.06
CA ASP A 87 15.01 -21.21 -4.39
C ASP A 87 15.71 -20.19 -5.30
N GLN A 88 15.52 -18.88 -5.06
CA GLN A 88 16.08 -17.81 -5.90
C GLN A 88 17.17 -17.00 -5.18
N VAL A 89 16.97 -16.67 -3.91
CA VAL A 89 17.88 -15.78 -3.15
C VAL A 89 18.91 -16.57 -2.33
N GLY A 90 18.62 -17.82 -1.97
CA GLY A 90 19.50 -18.66 -1.16
C GLY A 90 19.63 -18.20 0.30
N VAL A 91 18.66 -17.43 0.81
CA VAL A 91 18.71 -16.86 2.18
C VAL A 91 17.74 -17.59 3.08
N SER A 92 18.27 -18.21 4.15
CA SER A 92 17.47 -18.88 5.18
C SER A 92 17.02 -17.92 6.29
N LYS A 93 17.78 -16.84 6.55
CA LYS A 93 17.52 -15.90 7.65
C LYS A 93 16.72 -14.69 7.17
N LYS A 94 15.41 -14.70 7.46
CA LYS A 94 14.50 -13.57 7.20
C LYS A 94 14.50 -12.61 8.39
N VAL A 95 14.69 -11.32 8.12
CA VAL A 95 14.52 -10.25 9.11
C VAL A 95 13.22 -9.52 8.78
N TRP A 96 12.26 -9.59 9.69
CA TRP A 96 11.00 -8.88 9.57
C TRP A 96 11.14 -7.51 10.21
N TYR A 97 11.11 -6.45 9.40
CA TYR A 97 11.04 -5.07 9.89
C TYR A 97 9.59 -4.71 10.17
N ALA A 98 9.03 -5.30 11.23
CA ALA A 98 7.85 -4.75 11.88
C ALA A 98 8.31 -3.83 13.01
N PRO A 99 7.63 -2.70 13.29
CA PRO A 99 7.89 -1.95 14.51
C PRO A 99 7.69 -2.89 15.71
N THR A 100 8.80 -3.32 16.31
CA THR A 100 8.77 -4.13 17.52
C THR A 100 8.47 -3.21 18.68
N LYS A 101 7.59 -3.65 19.58
CA LYS A 101 7.32 -2.93 20.83
C LYS A 101 8.64 -2.67 21.55
N THR A 102 8.80 -1.45 22.05
CA THR A 102 9.95 -1.09 22.89
C THR A 102 9.93 -1.91 24.18
N PRO A 103 11.07 -2.07 24.88
CA PRO A 103 11.09 -2.78 26.16
C PRO A 103 10.10 -2.22 27.19
N LEU A 104 9.87 -0.90 27.18
CA LEU A 104 8.89 -0.26 28.07
C LEU A 104 7.46 -0.65 27.72
N GLU A 105 7.11 -0.65 26.43
CA GLU A 105 5.78 -1.07 25.97
C GLU A 105 5.51 -2.54 26.30
N GLN A 106 6.51 -3.42 26.19
CA GLN A 106 6.37 -4.84 26.58
C GLN A 106 6.05 -4.99 28.08
N VAL A 107 6.72 -4.23 28.94
CA VAL A 107 6.46 -4.23 30.39
C VAL A 107 5.07 -3.67 30.71
N ILE A 108 4.67 -2.58 30.07
CA ILE A 108 3.34 -1.97 30.28
C ILE A 108 2.23 -2.94 29.86
N ASP A 109 2.38 -3.64 28.74
CA ASP A 109 1.41 -4.64 28.28
C ASP A 109 1.30 -5.83 29.24
N GLU A 110 2.42 -6.33 29.75
CA GLU A 110 2.45 -7.45 30.68
C GLU A 110 1.79 -7.09 32.03
N LEU A 111 2.05 -5.87 32.53
CA LEU A 111 1.37 -5.31 33.69
C LEU A 111 -0.15 -5.11 33.43
N GLY A 112 -0.51 -4.60 32.27
CA GLY A 112 -1.90 -4.43 31.83
C GLY A 112 -2.67 -5.75 31.77
N ALA A 113 -2.06 -6.81 31.23
CA ALA A 113 -2.68 -8.14 31.13
C ALA A 113 -2.93 -8.78 32.52
N GLN A 114 -2.00 -8.62 33.47
CA GLN A 114 -2.13 -9.15 34.82
C GLN A 114 -3.19 -8.37 35.64
N THR A 115 -3.25 -7.05 35.46
CA THR A 115 -4.30 -6.22 36.09
C THR A 115 -5.68 -6.52 35.54
N GLN A 116 -5.84 -6.74 34.23
CA GLN A 116 -7.11 -7.18 33.63
C GLN A 116 -7.59 -8.53 34.19
N SER A 117 -6.67 -9.49 34.38
CA SER A 117 -6.98 -10.83 34.89
C SER A 117 -7.40 -10.82 36.38
N SER A 118 -6.78 -9.95 37.18
CA SER A 118 -7.12 -9.81 38.60
C SER A 118 -8.39 -8.98 38.84
N ILE A 119 -8.64 -7.95 38.04
CA ILE A 119 -9.90 -7.19 38.07
C ILE A 119 -11.07 -8.08 37.65
N SER A 120 -10.94 -8.90 36.61
CA SER A 120 -11.99 -9.84 36.20
C SER A 120 -12.26 -10.92 37.25
N TRP A 121 -11.22 -11.47 37.90
CA TRP A 121 -11.39 -12.41 39.00
C TRP A 121 -12.09 -11.76 40.21
N GLY A 122 -11.70 -10.53 40.59
CA GLY A 122 -12.32 -9.77 41.67
C GLY A 122 -13.78 -9.39 41.38
N LEU A 123 -14.11 -9.00 40.14
CA LEU A 123 -15.49 -8.73 39.71
C LEU A 123 -16.33 -10.01 39.65
N SER A 124 -15.76 -11.14 39.22
CA SER A 124 -16.47 -12.43 39.22
C SER A 124 -16.83 -12.92 40.63
N GLN A 125 -16.01 -12.57 41.64
CA GLN A 125 -16.28 -12.89 43.04
C GLN A 125 -17.31 -11.98 43.68
N THR A 126 -17.40 -10.71 43.28
CA THR A 126 -18.39 -9.78 43.83
C THR A 126 -19.78 -9.99 43.24
N PHE A 127 -19.88 -10.42 41.97
CA PHE A 127 -21.18 -10.65 41.32
C PHE A 127 -21.80 -12.04 41.55
N ASN A 128 -21.08 -13.01 42.12
CA ASN A 128 -21.60 -14.38 42.33
C ASN A 128 -21.89 -14.73 43.81
N ARG A 129 -22.07 -13.74 44.70
CA ARG A 129 -22.57 -13.99 46.06
C ARG A 129 -24.11 -13.91 46.06
N PRO A 130 -24.85 -15.02 46.26
CA PRO A 130 -26.29 -14.94 46.46
C PRO A 130 -26.56 -14.18 47.76
N LEU A 131 -27.33 -13.08 47.66
CA LEU A 131 -27.73 -12.25 48.78
C LEU A 131 -28.58 -13.08 49.77
N GLN A 132 -28.01 -13.40 50.93
CA GLN A 132 -28.82 -13.84 52.08
C GLN A 132 -29.24 -12.59 52.87
N LEU A 133 -30.51 -12.23 52.74
CA LEU A 133 -31.18 -11.22 53.56
C LEU A 133 -31.51 -11.82 54.94
N HIS A 134 -31.16 -11.11 56.01
CA HIS A 134 -31.85 -11.18 57.31
C HIS A 134 -32.63 -9.87 57.48
#